data_AF-A0A7X9BLB3-F1
#
_entry.id   AF-A0A7X9BLB3-F1
#
_cell.length_a   1.000
_cell.length_b   1.000
_cell.length_c   1.000
_cell.angle_alpha   90.00
_cell.angle_beta   90.00
_cell.angle_gamma   90.00
#
_symmetry.space_group_name_H-M   'P 1'
#
loop_
_entity.id
_entity.type
_entity.pdbx_description
1 polymer ?
#
loop_
_entity_poly.entity_id
_entity_poly.type
_entity_poly.pdbx_seq_one_letter_code
_entity_poly.pdbx_strand_id
1 'polypeptide(L)'
;MIRLYRFLKPFTFSVIAVILLVFIQTLAELFLPTLMAGIVDIGIVNGDTSYIINIGGLMLLIAAIGTSCAILASYLAARTAVGLGQTLRGRIFFRTESFSLQEFDRFGTATLITRTTNDINQMQMVTFVIMRLMVSAPLMCIGGIIMALAQDRTLTLVILAVMPVIVLVVGAIISRAVPLFRLMQKKIDGLNLVLREGLTGIRIIRAFNRVEDERERFNQANTDLMENAVKINKLMAALMPTMMLVMNLTLIAIIWLGSIRVDHGNTAWLSPTDCLPSAMLTSSWL
;
A
#
# COMPACT_ATOMS: atom_id res chain seq x y z
N MET A 1 -12.63 -16.53 4.18
CA MET A 1 -12.37 -15.47 3.18
C MET A 1 -12.59 -15.95 1.74
N ILE A 2 -11.79 -16.89 1.19
CA ILE A 2 -11.79 -17.22 -0.25
C ILE A 2 -13.16 -17.68 -0.79
N ARG A 3 -13.94 -18.43 0.01
CA ARG A 3 -15.30 -18.88 -0.38
C ARG A 3 -16.31 -17.72 -0.56
N LEU A 4 -16.10 -16.56 0.06
CA LEU A 4 -16.98 -15.40 -0.07
C LEU A 4 -16.80 -14.67 -1.40
N TYR A 5 -15.66 -14.81 -2.07
CA TYR A 5 -15.47 -14.24 -3.41
C TYR A 5 -16.33 -14.90 -4.49
N ARG A 6 -17.00 -16.02 -4.19
CA ARG A 6 -18.07 -16.56 -5.06
C ARG A 6 -19.21 -15.55 -5.28
N PHE A 7 -19.41 -14.61 -4.34
CA PHE A 7 -20.41 -13.54 -4.47
C PHE A 7 -19.96 -12.39 -5.38
N LEU A 8 -18.72 -12.39 -5.88
CA LEU A 8 -18.28 -11.50 -6.97
C LEU A 8 -18.69 -12.00 -8.36
N LYS A 9 -19.19 -13.25 -8.49
CA LYS A 9 -19.62 -13.80 -9.80
C LYS A 9 -20.59 -12.92 -10.60
N PRO A 10 -21.58 -12.24 -9.98
CA PRO A 10 -22.46 -11.33 -10.72
C PRO A 10 -21.76 -10.07 -11.23
N PHE A 11 -20.60 -9.72 -10.66
CA PHE A 11 -19.84 -8.53 -10.97
C PHE A 11 -18.60 -8.82 -11.85
N THR A 12 -18.49 -10.01 -12.44
CA THR A 12 -17.31 -10.42 -13.23
C THR A 12 -16.97 -9.46 -14.35
N PHE A 13 -17.99 -8.93 -15.04
CA PHE A 13 -17.78 -7.92 -16.08
C PHE A 13 -17.12 -6.65 -15.53
N SER A 14 -17.58 -6.15 -14.37
CA SER A 14 -16.98 -5.00 -13.70
C SER A 14 -15.56 -5.28 -13.24
N VAL A 15 -15.28 -6.49 -12.72
CA VAL A 15 -13.92 -6.88 -12.32
C VAL A 15 -12.96 -6.88 -13.50
N ILE A 16 -13.36 -7.51 -14.63
CA ILE A 16 -12.54 -7.55 -15.85
C ILE A 16 -12.30 -6.14 -16.38
N ALA A 17 -13.34 -5.31 -16.42
CA ALA A 17 -13.23 -3.91 -16.84
C ALA A 17 -12.27 -3.12 -15.95
N VAL A 18 -12.31 -3.29 -14.62
CA VAL A 18 -11.36 -2.65 -13.70
C VAL A 18 -9.93 -3.09 -13.99
N ILE A 19 -9.68 -4.40 -14.14
CA ILE A 19 -8.33 -4.92 -14.42
C ILE A 19 -7.79 -4.34 -15.73
N LEU A 20 -8.62 -4.28 -16.77
CA LEU A 20 -8.24 -3.72 -18.07
C LEU A 20 -7.97 -2.21 -17.98
N LEU A 21 -8.79 -1.46 -17.25
CA LEU A 21 -8.57 -0.02 -17.05
C LEU A 21 -7.30 0.27 -16.23
N VAL A 22 -7.02 -0.52 -15.19
CA VAL A 22 -5.77 -0.43 -14.41
C VAL A 22 -4.57 -0.80 -15.29
N PHE A 23 -4.71 -1.78 -16.17
CA PHE A 23 -3.67 -2.13 -17.13
C PHE A 23 -3.37 -0.98 -18.10
N ILE A 24 -4.39 -0.35 -18.69
CA ILE A 24 -4.20 0.81 -19.57
C ILE A 24 -3.60 2.00 -18.79
N GLN A 25 -4.08 2.24 -17.57
CA GLN A 25 -3.54 3.28 -16.69
C GLN A 25 -2.05 3.06 -16.44
N THR A 26 -1.66 1.86 -16.02
CA THR A 26 -0.25 1.53 -15.72
C THR A 26 0.64 1.61 -16.96
N LEU A 27 0.14 1.21 -18.13
CA LEU A 27 0.88 1.41 -19.40
C LEU A 27 1.07 2.90 -19.72
N ALA A 28 0.05 3.73 -19.54
CA ALA A 28 0.14 5.17 -19.77
C ALA A 28 1.18 5.81 -18.83
N GLU A 29 1.16 5.46 -17.54
CA GLU A 29 2.13 5.92 -16.54
C GLU A 29 3.58 5.51 -16.91
N LEU A 30 3.76 4.29 -17.41
CA LEU A 30 5.07 3.77 -17.75
C LEU A 30 5.62 4.32 -19.08
N PHE A 31 4.75 4.76 -19.98
CA PHE A 31 5.15 5.33 -21.27
C PHE A 31 5.59 6.79 -21.18
N LEU A 32 5.09 7.55 -20.18
CA LEU A 32 5.43 8.97 -19.98
C LEU A 32 6.95 9.25 -19.88
N PRO A 33 7.75 8.49 -19.10
CA PRO A 33 9.20 8.64 -19.06
C PRO A 33 9.89 8.50 -20.42
N THR A 34 9.39 7.62 -21.29
CA THR A 34 9.96 7.39 -22.63
C THR A 34 9.72 8.59 -23.54
N LEU A 35 8.53 9.20 -23.45
CA LEU A 35 8.23 10.43 -24.18
C LEU A 35 9.05 11.62 -23.68
N MET A 36 9.27 11.69 -22.36
CA MET A 36 10.13 12.71 -21.76
C MET A 36 11.57 12.60 -22.27
N ALA A 37 12.12 11.38 -22.36
CA ALA A 37 13.44 11.15 -22.96
C ALA A 37 13.48 11.63 -24.42
N GLY A 38 12.46 11.32 -25.23
CA GLY A 38 12.39 11.79 -26.62
C GLY A 38 12.38 13.32 -26.76
N ILE A 39 11.66 14.04 -25.88
CA ILE A 39 11.68 15.53 -25.86
C ILE A 39 13.11 16.05 -25.66
N VAL A 40 13.86 15.42 -24.76
CA VAL A 40 15.23 15.82 -24.44
C VAL A 40 16.16 15.46 -25.59
N ASP A 41 16.22 14.20 -25.99
CA ASP A 41 17.21 13.65 -26.92
C ASP A 41 17.04 14.14 -28.35
N ILE A 42 15.79 14.35 -28.78
CA ILE A 42 15.48 14.73 -30.16
C ILE A 42 15.05 16.20 -30.22
N GLY A 43 14.18 16.63 -29.30
CA GLY A 43 13.65 17.99 -29.31
C GLY A 43 14.69 19.03 -28.89
N ILE A 44 15.23 18.90 -27.67
CA ILE A 44 16.13 19.92 -27.09
C ILE A 44 17.49 19.88 -27.78
N VAL A 45 18.08 18.70 -27.98
CA VAL A 45 19.42 18.57 -28.60
C VAL A 45 19.45 19.11 -30.04
N ASN A 46 18.39 18.87 -30.84
CA ASN A 46 18.32 19.38 -32.21
C ASN A 46 17.68 20.77 -32.34
N GLY A 47 17.19 21.34 -31.23
CA GLY A 47 16.46 22.63 -31.24
C GLY A 47 15.12 22.59 -31.98
N ASP A 48 14.50 21.42 -32.12
CA ASP A 48 13.23 21.26 -32.83
C ASP A 48 12.03 21.54 -31.90
N THR A 49 11.61 22.80 -31.85
CA THR A 49 10.46 23.24 -31.06
C THR A 49 9.15 22.59 -31.51
N SER A 50 9.03 22.21 -32.78
CA SER A 50 7.83 21.56 -33.30
C SER A 50 7.72 20.13 -32.78
N TYR A 51 8.83 19.40 -32.71
CA TYR A 51 8.90 18.09 -32.07
C TYR A 51 8.53 18.15 -30.59
N ILE A 52 9.07 19.14 -29.84
CA ILE A 52 8.77 19.33 -28.41
C ILE A 52 7.27 19.56 -28.19
N ILE A 53 6.64 20.44 -28.97
CA ILE A 53 5.21 20.75 -28.83
C ILE A 53 4.33 19.54 -29.20
N ASN A 54 4.67 18.81 -30.26
CA ASN A 54 3.91 17.63 -30.70
C ASN A 54 3.99 16.49 -29.67
N ILE A 55 5.19 16.15 -29.19
CA ILE A 55 5.37 15.12 -28.16
C ILE A 55 4.81 15.57 -26.81
N GLY A 56 4.96 16.85 -26.44
CA GLY A 56 4.34 17.41 -25.25
C GLY A 56 2.81 17.33 -25.29
N GLY A 57 2.20 17.60 -26.45
CA GLY A 57 0.77 17.41 -26.68
C GLY A 57 0.34 15.94 -26.56
N LEU A 58 1.15 15.02 -27.10
CA LEU A 58 0.94 13.57 -26.96
C LEU A 58 1.05 13.12 -25.48
N MET A 59 2.00 13.65 -24.72
CA MET A 59 2.14 13.38 -23.28
C MET A 59 0.90 13.82 -22.51
N LEU A 60 0.36 15.01 -22.79
CA LEU A 60 -0.89 15.48 -22.18
C LEU A 60 -2.07 14.57 -22.52
N LEU A 61 -2.17 14.11 -23.76
CA LEU A 61 -3.22 13.19 -24.19
C LEU A 61 -3.10 11.85 -23.46
N ILE A 62 -1.91 11.28 -23.36
CA ILE A 62 -1.67 10.01 -22.65
C ILE A 62 -1.94 10.16 -21.15
N ALA A 63 -1.52 11.26 -20.53
CA ALA A 63 -1.82 11.55 -19.14
C ALA A 63 -3.33 11.70 -18.90
N ALA A 64 -4.05 12.36 -19.81
CA ALA A 64 -5.50 12.51 -19.73
C ALA A 64 -6.22 11.15 -19.87
N ILE A 65 -5.77 10.29 -20.80
CA ILE A 65 -6.30 8.93 -20.96
C ILE A 65 -6.02 8.10 -19.70
N GLY A 66 -4.77 8.09 -19.23
CA GLY A 66 -4.37 7.35 -18.03
C GLY A 66 -5.17 7.78 -16.79
N THR A 67 -5.34 9.08 -16.59
CA THR A 67 -6.14 9.65 -15.49
C THR A 67 -7.61 9.28 -15.63
N SER A 68 -8.17 9.36 -16.84
CA SER A 68 -9.57 8.96 -17.09
C SER A 68 -9.78 7.48 -16.79
N CYS A 69 -8.85 6.61 -17.21
CA CYS A 69 -8.86 5.19 -16.86
C CYS A 69 -8.74 4.99 -15.34
N ALA A 70 -7.89 5.75 -14.64
CA ALA A 70 -7.74 5.66 -13.19
C ALA A 70 -9.04 6.02 -12.45
N ILE A 71 -9.72 7.08 -12.88
CA ILE A 71 -11.01 7.52 -12.32
C ILE A 71 -12.08 6.47 -12.57
N LEU A 72 -12.21 5.99 -13.82
CA LEU A 72 -13.20 4.97 -14.17
C LEU A 72 -12.95 3.64 -13.45
N ALA A 73 -11.69 3.21 -13.35
CA ALA A 73 -11.30 2.03 -12.59
C ALA A 73 -11.67 2.18 -11.11
N SER A 74 -11.39 3.35 -10.52
CA SER A 74 -11.72 3.63 -9.11
C SER A 74 -13.22 3.62 -8.87
N TYR A 75 -14.00 4.26 -9.75
CA TYR A 75 -15.45 4.29 -9.68
C TYR A 75 -16.04 2.87 -9.77
N LEU A 76 -15.59 2.08 -10.75
CA LEU A 76 -16.12 0.75 -11.00
C LEU A 76 -15.68 -0.25 -9.92
N ALA A 77 -14.46 -0.13 -9.40
CA ALA A 77 -13.98 -0.89 -8.24
C ALA A 77 -14.79 -0.56 -6.98
N ALA A 78 -15.04 0.73 -6.71
CA ALA A 78 -15.85 1.16 -5.57
C ALA A 78 -17.29 0.65 -5.68
N ARG A 79 -17.91 0.79 -6.86
CA ARG A 79 -19.27 0.28 -7.13
C ARG A 79 -19.35 -1.24 -6.93
N THR A 80 -18.34 -1.98 -7.40
CA THR A 80 -18.28 -3.44 -7.24
C THR A 80 -18.07 -3.85 -5.78
N ALA A 81 -17.16 -3.18 -5.06
CA ALA A 81 -16.90 -3.44 -3.65
C ALA A 81 -18.15 -3.19 -2.80
N VAL A 82 -18.83 -2.06 -3.00
CA VAL A 82 -20.08 -1.74 -2.30
C VAL A 82 -21.21 -2.71 -2.69
N GLY A 83 -21.34 -3.09 -3.95
CA GLY A 83 -22.33 -4.08 -4.42
C GLY A 83 -22.13 -5.47 -3.79
N LEU A 84 -20.88 -5.91 -3.65
CA LEU A 84 -20.53 -7.11 -2.88
C LEU A 84 -20.95 -6.95 -1.42
N GLY A 85 -20.62 -5.82 -0.81
CA GLY A 85 -20.99 -5.49 0.55
C GLY A 85 -22.49 -5.52 0.81
N GLN A 86 -23.28 -4.94 -0.09
CA GLN A 86 -24.75 -4.98 -0.05
C GLN A 86 -25.27 -6.42 -0.12
N THR A 87 -24.73 -7.24 -1.02
CA THR A 87 -25.12 -8.65 -1.17
C THR A 87 -24.80 -9.46 0.08
N LEU A 88 -23.60 -9.28 0.63
CA LEU A 88 -23.17 -9.95 1.86
C LEU A 88 -24.02 -9.52 3.05
N ARG A 89 -24.28 -8.21 3.19
CA ARG A 89 -25.09 -7.65 4.27
C ARG A 89 -26.50 -8.16 4.25
N GLY A 90 -27.15 -8.16 3.08
CA GLY A 90 -28.49 -8.72 2.92
C GLY A 90 -28.54 -10.19 3.35
N ARG A 91 -27.58 -11.01 2.90
CA ARG A 91 -27.54 -12.44 3.25
C ARG A 91 -27.29 -12.69 4.74
N ILE A 92 -26.39 -11.95 5.36
CA ILE A 92 -26.12 -12.06 6.80
C ILE A 92 -27.34 -11.61 7.60
N PHE A 93 -27.98 -10.52 7.18
CA PHE A 93 -29.19 -10.02 7.82
C PHE A 93 -30.34 -11.04 7.77
N PHE A 94 -30.72 -11.52 6.57
CA PHE A 94 -31.76 -12.55 6.44
C PHE A 94 -31.42 -13.86 7.17
N ARG A 95 -30.14 -14.25 7.20
CA ARG A 95 -29.74 -15.43 7.96
C ARG A 95 -29.87 -15.22 9.46
N THR A 96 -29.59 -14.01 9.94
CA THR A 96 -29.70 -13.66 11.36
C THR A 96 -31.16 -13.62 11.81
N GLU A 97 -32.08 -13.14 10.96
CA GLU A 97 -33.53 -13.19 11.26
C GLU A 97 -34.07 -14.62 11.37
N SER A 98 -33.48 -15.57 10.65
CA SER A 98 -33.87 -16.98 10.72
C SER A 98 -33.30 -17.76 11.92
N PHE A 99 -32.53 -17.10 12.79
CA PHE A 99 -31.91 -17.77 13.94
C PHE A 99 -32.92 -18.05 15.05
N SER A 100 -32.79 -19.24 15.64
CA SER A 100 -33.45 -19.56 16.90
C SER A 100 -32.86 -18.74 18.06
N LEU A 101 -33.61 -18.61 19.16
CA LEU A 101 -33.13 -18.01 20.41
C LEU A 101 -31.81 -18.64 20.89
N GLN A 102 -31.68 -19.97 20.76
CA GLN A 102 -30.49 -20.70 21.15
C GLN A 102 -29.26 -20.38 20.27
N GLU A 103 -29.46 -20.08 18.99
CA GLU A 103 -28.39 -19.58 18.10
C GLU A 103 -28.02 -18.13 18.40
N PHE A 104 -29.02 -17.30 18.72
CA PHE A 104 -28.81 -15.92 19.15
C PHE A 104 -27.95 -15.84 20.42
N ASP A 105 -28.26 -16.68 21.41
CA ASP A 105 -27.47 -16.79 22.65
C ASP A 105 -26.06 -17.32 22.40
N ARG A 106 -25.89 -18.22 21.42
CA ARG A 106 -24.57 -18.76 21.05
C ARG A 106 -23.65 -17.73 20.41
N PHE A 107 -24.15 -16.88 19.51
CA PHE A 107 -23.32 -15.88 18.83
C PHE A 107 -23.22 -14.56 19.60
N GLY A 108 -24.29 -14.18 20.30
CA GLY A 108 -24.41 -12.91 21.00
C GLY A 108 -24.73 -11.74 20.07
N THR A 109 -25.64 -10.87 20.49
CA THR A 109 -26.10 -9.69 19.74
C THR A 109 -24.95 -8.78 19.30
N ALA A 110 -23.97 -8.54 20.17
CA ALA A 110 -22.81 -7.69 19.86
C ALA A 110 -21.95 -8.23 18.70
N THR A 111 -21.75 -9.55 18.64
CA THR A 111 -21.01 -10.20 17.55
C THR A 111 -21.77 -10.10 16.24
N LEU A 112 -23.10 -10.26 16.28
CA LEU A 112 -23.94 -10.17 15.07
C LEU A 112 -23.95 -8.74 14.51
N ILE A 113 -23.98 -7.72 15.36
CA ILE A 113 -23.86 -6.31 14.95
C ILE A 113 -22.52 -6.05 14.26
N THR A 114 -21.41 -6.45 14.89
CA THR A 114 -20.06 -6.22 14.34
C THR A 114 -19.81 -6.99 13.04
N ARG A 115 -20.30 -8.24 12.94
CA ARG A 115 -20.24 -9.04 11.69
C ARG A 115 -21.08 -8.47 10.55
N THR A 116 -22.18 -7.80 10.86
CA THR A 116 -23.08 -7.20 9.84
C THR A 116 -22.62 -5.80 9.41
N THR A 117 -21.78 -5.15 10.21
CA THR A 117 -21.30 -3.79 9.98
C THR A 117 -19.81 -3.77 9.63
N ASN A 118 -18.94 -3.86 10.63
CA ASN A 118 -17.49 -3.73 10.53
C ASN A 118 -16.88 -4.78 9.60
N ASP A 119 -17.21 -6.06 9.78
CA ASP A 119 -16.60 -7.12 8.95
C ASP A 119 -16.99 -6.96 7.48
N ILE A 120 -18.21 -6.50 7.19
CA ILE A 120 -18.66 -6.22 5.83
C ILE A 120 -17.90 -5.03 5.25
N ASN A 121 -17.74 -3.95 6.02
CA ASN A 121 -16.98 -2.78 5.56
C ASN A 121 -15.52 -3.15 5.27
N GLN A 122 -14.91 -4.01 6.10
CA GLN A 122 -13.56 -4.53 5.84
C GLN A 122 -13.51 -5.38 4.57
N MET A 123 -14.50 -6.24 4.34
CA MET A 123 -14.59 -7.01 3.10
C MET A 123 -14.75 -6.12 1.86
N GLN A 124 -15.50 -5.01 1.95
CA GLN A 124 -15.60 -4.02 0.88
C GLN A 124 -14.23 -3.37 0.61
N MET A 125 -13.56 -2.90 1.66
CA MET A 125 -12.25 -2.24 1.54
C MET A 125 -11.20 -3.17 0.95
N VAL A 126 -11.10 -4.41 1.44
CA VAL A 126 -10.18 -5.42 0.90
C VAL A 126 -10.47 -5.69 -0.58
N THR A 127 -11.75 -5.78 -0.97
CA THR A 127 -12.14 -5.99 -2.37
C THR A 127 -11.70 -4.83 -3.25
N PHE A 128 -11.89 -3.58 -2.79
CA PHE A 128 -11.43 -2.37 -3.49
C PHE A 128 -9.90 -2.34 -3.63
N VAL A 129 -9.18 -2.61 -2.55
CA VAL A 129 -7.70 -2.63 -2.54
C VAL A 129 -7.15 -3.72 -3.47
N ILE A 130 -7.75 -4.91 -3.47
CA ILE A 130 -7.35 -6.00 -4.38
C ILE A 130 -7.49 -5.55 -5.84
N MET A 131 -8.64 -4.97 -6.19
CA MET A 131 -8.91 -4.57 -7.58
C MET A 131 -8.03 -3.42 -8.08
N ARG A 132 -7.56 -2.53 -7.19
CA ARG A 132 -6.69 -1.42 -7.55
C ARG A 132 -5.22 -1.71 -7.28
N LEU A 133 -4.85 -1.70 -6.00
CA LEU A 133 -3.46 -1.71 -5.58
C LEU A 133 -2.78 -3.05 -5.87
N MET A 134 -3.44 -4.16 -5.56
CA MET A 134 -2.82 -5.49 -5.73
C MET A 134 -2.71 -5.91 -7.20
N VAL A 135 -3.52 -5.34 -8.10
CA VAL A 135 -3.39 -5.54 -9.55
C VAL A 135 -2.34 -4.60 -10.14
N SER A 136 -2.34 -3.32 -9.74
CA SER A 136 -1.40 -2.32 -10.27
C SER A 136 0.06 -2.62 -9.90
N ALA A 137 0.33 -2.96 -8.62
CA ALA A 137 1.70 -3.17 -8.13
C ALA A 137 2.53 -4.20 -8.94
N PRO A 138 2.05 -5.43 -9.22
CA PRO A 138 2.81 -6.37 -10.03
C PRO A 138 2.90 -5.96 -11.49
N LEU A 139 1.85 -5.33 -12.06
CA LEU A 139 1.88 -4.83 -13.44
C LEU A 139 2.95 -3.75 -13.61
N MET A 140 3.02 -2.81 -12.68
CA MET A 140 4.02 -1.75 -12.67
C MET A 140 5.43 -2.29 -12.43
N CYS A 141 5.56 -3.35 -11.63
CA CYS A 141 6.86 -3.98 -11.35
C CYS A 141 7.40 -4.70 -12.58
N ILE A 142 6.58 -5.56 -13.17
CA ILE A 142 6.95 -6.32 -14.36
C ILE A 142 7.14 -5.36 -15.55
N GLY A 143 6.19 -4.45 -15.77
CA GLY A 143 6.26 -3.46 -16.83
C GLY A 143 7.50 -2.58 -16.71
N GLY A 144 7.76 -2.04 -15.50
CA GLY A 144 8.91 -1.18 -15.25
C GLY A 144 10.24 -1.87 -15.49
N ILE A 145 10.39 -3.14 -15.07
CA ILE A 145 11.59 -3.94 -15.37
C ILE A 145 11.74 -4.14 -16.89
N ILE A 146 10.66 -4.45 -17.60
CA ILE A 146 10.70 -4.65 -19.06
C ILE A 146 11.13 -3.36 -19.78
N MET A 147 10.55 -2.20 -19.44
CA MET A 147 10.92 -0.93 -20.07
C MET A 147 12.33 -0.50 -19.68
N ALA A 148 12.76 -0.73 -18.44
CA ALA A 148 14.14 -0.47 -18.04
C ALA A 148 15.14 -1.32 -18.86
N LEU A 149 14.86 -2.62 -19.03
CA LEU A 149 15.69 -3.52 -19.85
C LEU A 149 15.73 -3.12 -21.32
N ALA A 150 14.63 -2.56 -21.84
CA ALA A 150 14.55 -2.08 -23.22
C ALA A 150 15.40 -0.82 -23.44
N GLN A 151 15.52 0.03 -22.41
CA GLN A 151 16.32 1.25 -22.47
C GLN A 151 17.82 0.97 -22.31
N ASP A 152 18.23 0.35 -21.19
CA ASP A 152 19.63 0.04 -20.90
C ASP A 152 19.75 -1.16 -19.95
N ARG A 153 20.34 -2.26 -20.45
CA ARG A 153 20.52 -3.49 -19.68
C ARG A 153 21.41 -3.31 -18.45
N THR A 154 22.38 -2.41 -18.51
CA THR A 154 23.43 -2.30 -17.49
C THR A 154 23.00 -1.37 -16.35
N LEU A 155 22.23 -0.32 -16.62
CA LEU A 155 21.56 0.46 -15.55
C LEU A 155 20.42 -0.33 -14.91
N THR A 156 19.74 -1.19 -15.67
CA THR A 156 18.71 -2.07 -15.12
C THR A 156 19.27 -3.02 -14.05
N LEU A 157 20.52 -3.49 -14.21
CA LEU A 157 21.18 -4.31 -13.18
C LEU A 157 21.31 -3.57 -11.83
N VAL A 158 21.48 -2.25 -11.85
CA VAL A 158 21.53 -1.43 -10.61
C VAL A 158 20.17 -1.43 -9.93
N ILE A 159 19.09 -1.15 -10.68
CA ILE A 159 17.71 -1.16 -10.16
C ILE A 159 17.35 -2.55 -9.62
N LEU A 160 17.70 -3.60 -10.36
CA LEU A 160 17.43 -4.98 -9.99
C LEU A 160 18.26 -5.43 -8.78
N ALA A 161 19.46 -4.89 -8.58
CA ALA A 161 20.27 -5.10 -7.37
C ALA A 161 19.73 -4.34 -6.15
N VAL A 162 19.07 -3.20 -6.33
CA VAL A 162 18.46 -2.42 -5.23
C VAL A 162 17.17 -3.05 -4.73
N MET A 163 16.36 -3.67 -5.60
CA MET A 163 15.13 -4.37 -5.19
C MET A 163 15.31 -5.35 -4.00
N PRO A 164 16.26 -6.30 -4.01
CA PRO A 164 16.47 -7.20 -2.88
C PRO A 164 16.95 -6.46 -1.63
N VAL A 165 17.69 -5.34 -1.77
CA VAL A 165 18.08 -4.51 -0.62
C VAL A 165 16.84 -3.89 0.04
N ILE A 166 15.90 -3.36 -0.75
CA ILE A 166 14.62 -2.84 -0.24
C ILE A 166 13.83 -3.95 0.46
N VAL A 167 13.67 -5.10 -0.19
CA VAL A 167 12.94 -6.25 0.37
C VAL A 167 13.57 -6.71 1.68
N LEU A 168 14.91 -6.75 1.76
CA LEU A 168 15.64 -7.15 2.95
C LEU A 168 15.47 -6.13 4.08
N VAL A 169 15.60 -4.83 3.79
CA VAL A 169 15.40 -3.76 4.79
C VAL A 169 13.98 -3.79 5.34
N VAL A 170 12.98 -3.81 4.47
CA VAL A 170 11.56 -3.86 4.84
C VAL A 170 11.26 -5.16 5.60
N GLY A 171 11.75 -6.30 5.11
CA GLY A 171 11.60 -7.60 5.76
C GLY A 171 12.25 -7.65 7.15
N ALA A 172 13.43 -7.05 7.32
CA ALA A 172 14.13 -6.98 8.60
C ALA A 172 13.42 -6.10 9.63
N ILE A 173 12.76 -5.03 9.18
CA ILE A 173 11.93 -4.16 10.02
C ILE A 173 10.63 -4.87 10.40
N ILE A 174 9.90 -5.42 9.41
CA ILE A 174 8.62 -6.09 9.63
C ILE A 174 8.79 -7.32 10.53
N SER A 175 9.81 -8.15 10.30
CA SER A 175 10.09 -9.34 11.12
C SER A 175 10.33 -9.01 12.60
N ARG A 176 10.90 -7.83 12.90
CA ARG A 176 11.04 -7.31 14.27
C ARG A 176 9.77 -6.64 14.80
N ALA A 177 8.99 -6.00 13.94
CA ALA A 177 7.78 -5.28 14.33
C ALA A 177 6.63 -6.23 14.68
N VAL A 178 6.40 -7.26 13.88
CA VAL A 178 5.30 -8.24 14.06
C VAL A 178 5.25 -8.85 15.47
N PRO A 179 6.35 -9.35 16.06
CA PRO A 179 6.31 -9.89 17.42
C PRO A 179 6.00 -8.82 18.47
N LEU A 180 6.49 -7.58 18.30
CA LEU A 180 6.16 -6.47 19.19
C LEU A 180 4.68 -6.08 19.11
N PHE A 181 4.09 -6.07 17.91
CA PHE A 181 2.65 -5.86 17.74
C PHE A 181 1.83 -6.96 18.43
N ARG A 182 2.26 -8.23 18.35
CA ARG A 182 1.61 -9.33 19.09
C ARG A 182 1.74 -9.16 20.59
N LEU A 183 2.90 -8.71 21.08
CA LEU A 183 3.11 -8.42 22.50
C LEU A 183 2.25 -7.24 22.96
N MET A 184 2.10 -6.20 22.13
CA MET A 184 1.26 -5.03 22.41
C MET A 184 -0.17 -5.46 22.70
N GLN A 185 -0.73 -6.39 21.92
CA GLN A 185 -2.08 -6.89 22.14
C GLN A 185 -2.21 -7.56 23.52
N LYS A 186 -1.25 -8.40 23.92
CA LYS A 186 -1.24 -8.99 25.27
C LYS A 186 -1.17 -7.93 26.38
N LYS A 187 -0.41 -6.85 26.16
CA LYS A 187 -0.32 -5.74 27.12
C LYS A 187 -1.62 -4.94 27.20
N ILE A 188 -2.32 -4.73 26.09
CA ILE A 188 -3.66 -4.13 26.04
C ILE A 188 -4.65 -4.99 26.83
N ASP A 189 -4.64 -6.32 26.63
CA ASP A 189 -5.50 -7.25 27.38
C ASP A 189 -5.24 -7.19 28.89
N GLY A 190 -3.96 -7.14 29.29
CA GLY A 190 -3.55 -7.00 30.68
C GLY A 190 -4.00 -5.68 31.31
N LEU A 191 -3.82 -4.55 30.61
CA LEU A 191 -4.28 -3.25 31.07
C LEU A 191 -5.81 -3.22 31.23
N ASN A 192 -6.53 -3.79 30.27
CA ASN A 192 -7.99 -3.90 30.31
C ASN A 192 -8.47 -4.79 31.47
N LEU A 193 -7.72 -5.83 31.83
CA LEU A 193 -8.01 -6.66 33.00
C LEU A 193 -7.90 -5.86 34.30
N VAL A 194 -6.78 -5.15 34.52
CA VAL A 194 -6.58 -4.31 35.70
C VAL A 194 -7.67 -3.25 35.80
N LEU A 195 -8.01 -2.60 34.68
CA LEU A 195 -9.06 -1.59 34.63
C LEU A 195 -10.43 -2.18 35.00
N ARG A 196 -10.78 -3.35 34.46
CA ARG A 196 -12.05 -4.03 34.76
C ARG A 196 -12.14 -4.47 36.22
N GLU A 197 -11.09 -5.07 36.76
CA GLU A 197 -11.02 -5.45 38.19
C GLU A 197 -11.16 -4.22 39.09
N GLY A 198 -10.47 -3.13 38.76
CA GLY A 198 -10.56 -1.86 39.49
C GLY A 198 -11.97 -1.26 39.49
N LEU A 199 -12.67 -1.30 38.35
CA LEU A 199 -14.04 -0.78 38.23
C LEU A 199 -15.06 -1.66 38.95
N THR A 200 -15.01 -2.98 38.78
CA THR A 200 -15.94 -3.92 39.44
C THR A 200 -15.69 -3.98 40.95
N GLY A 201 -14.42 -3.91 41.36
CA GLY A 201 -13.97 -4.00 42.76
C GLY A 201 -13.87 -2.66 43.49
N ILE A 202 -14.31 -1.54 42.91
CA ILE A 202 -14.02 -0.19 43.43
C ILE A 202 -14.46 0.02 44.89
N ARG A 203 -15.58 -0.60 45.30
CA ARG A 203 -16.08 -0.53 46.68
C ARG A 203 -15.16 -1.26 47.66
N ILE A 204 -14.63 -2.41 47.25
CA ILE A 204 -13.70 -3.23 48.05
C ILE A 204 -12.36 -2.49 48.19
N ILE A 205 -11.82 -1.99 47.08
CA ILE A 205 -10.56 -1.24 47.06
C ILE A 205 -10.62 -0.02 48.01
N ARG A 206 -11.73 0.73 47.98
CA ARG A 206 -11.94 1.87 48.90
C ARG A 206 -12.14 1.43 50.34
N ALA A 207 -12.90 0.36 50.60
CA ALA A 207 -13.15 -0.16 51.94
C ALA A 207 -11.85 -0.60 52.64
N PHE A 208 -10.89 -1.13 51.88
CA PHE A 208 -9.58 -1.52 52.40
C PHE A 208 -8.50 -0.42 52.27
N ASN A 209 -8.85 0.79 51.81
CA ASN A 209 -7.94 1.91 51.58
C ASN A 209 -6.73 1.57 50.67
N ARG A 210 -6.96 0.77 49.63
CA ARG A 210 -5.92 0.22 48.71
C ARG A 210 -5.84 0.97 47.37
N VAL A 211 -6.30 2.22 47.31
CA VAL A 211 -6.40 2.98 46.04
C VAL A 211 -5.03 3.25 45.42
N GLU A 212 -4.03 3.61 46.24
CA GLU A 212 -2.68 3.88 45.73
C GLU A 212 -1.99 2.61 45.21
N ASP A 213 -2.20 1.46 45.88
CA ASP A 213 -1.66 0.17 45.41
C ASP A 213 -2.24 -0.21 44.02
N GLU A 214 -3.53 0.02 43.82
CA GLU A 214 -4.16 -0.22 42.50
C GLU A 214 -3.73 0.78 41.44
N ARG A 215 -3.47 2.03 41.85
CA ARG A 215 -2.90 3.04 40.95
C ARG A 215 -1.50 2.63 40.51
N GLU A 216 -0.69 2.09 41.41
CA GLU A 216 0.63 1.56 41.08
C GLU A 216 0.52 0.36 40.13
N ARG A 217 -0.38 -0.60 40.40
CA ARG A 217 -0.63 -1.75 39.50
C ARG A 217 -1.07 -1.30 38.09
N PHE A 218 -1.95 -0.31 38.01
CA PHE A 218 -2.37 0.27 36.73
C PHE A 218 -1.20 0.97 36.02
N ASN A 219 -0.41 1.78 36.75
CA ASN A 219 0.74 2.48 36.19
C ASN A 219 1.80 1.50 35.66
N GLN A 220 2.06 0.39 36.34
CA GLN A 220 2.97 -0.64 35.86
C GLN A 220 2.47 -1.25 34.53
N ALA A 221 1.20 -1.65 34.46
CA ALA A 221 0.62 -2.19 33.22
C ALA A 221 0.60 -1.16 32.08
N ASN A 222 0.37 0.12 32.39
CA ASN A 222 0.37 1.21 31.42
C ASN A 222 1.78 1.53 30.90
N THR A 223 2.78 1.56 31.79
CA THR A 223 4.20 1.76 31.42
C THR A 223 4.68 0.63 30.52
N ASP A 224 4.35 -0.62 30.85
CA ASP A 224 4.66 -1.78 30.01
C ASP A 224 4.08 -1.67 28.59
N LEU A 225 2.83 -1.21 28.47
CA LEU A 225 2.20 -0.96 27.18
C LEU A 225 2.90 0.19 26.44
N MET A 226 3.17 1.30 27.14
CA MET A 226 3.85 2.47 26.60
C MET A 226 5.23 2.12 26.04
N GLU A 227 6.06 1.41 26.81
CA GLU A 227 7.40 1.02 26.38
C GLU A 227 7.37 0.18 25.10
N ASN A 228 6.44 -0.77 25.02
CA ASN A 228 6.28 -1.59 23.83
C ASN A 228 5.79 -0.77 22.64
N ALA A 229 4.83 0.13 22.83
CA ALA A 229 4.35 1.04 21.80
C ALA A 229 5.45 1.98 21.29
N VAL A 230 6.28 2.53 22.18
CA VAL A 230 7.43 3.36 21.82
C VAL A 230 8.46 2.55 21.02
N LYS A 231 8.76 1.30 21.41
CA LYS A 231 9.65 0.42 20.65
C LYS A 231 9.13 0.17 19.23
N ILE A 232 7.84 -0.10 19.07
CA ILE A 232 7.19 -0.25 17.76
C ILE A 232 7.33 1.04 16.95
N ASN A 233 6.96 2.18 17.53
CA ASN A 233 6.98 3.46 16.84
C ASN A 233 8.39 3.86 16.41
N LYS A 234 9.42 3.64 17.25
CA LYS A 234 10.83 3.86 16.87
C LYS A 234 11.25 3.01 15.67
N LEU A 235 10.82 1.74 15.64
CA LEU A 235 11.11 0.83 14.55
C LEU A 235 10.39 1.24 13.25
N MET A 236 9.12 1.66 13.34
CA MET A 236 8.36 2.16 12.19
C MET A 236 8.84 3.52 11.70
N ALA A 237 9.27 4.40 12.62
CA ALA A 237 9.83 5.71 12.28
C ALA A 237 11.13 5.59 11.46
N ALA A 238 11.87 4.49 11.60
CA ALA A 238 13.05 4.22 10.78
C ALA A 238 12.71 3.78 9.34
N LEU A 239 11.49 3.32 9.07
CA LEU A 239 11.12 2.77 7.77
C LEU A 239 11.23 3.82 6.65
N MET A 240 10.56 4.96 6.81
CA MET A 240 10.55 6.03 5.79
C MET A 240 11.96 6.62 5.54
N PRO A 241 12.74 7.03 6.56
CA PRO A 241 14.10 7.52 6.34
C PRO A 241 15.02 6.49 5.69
N THR A 242 14.92 5.21 6.06
CA THR A 242 15.75 4.16 5.46
C THR A 242 15.38 3.95 4.00
N MET A 243 14.08 3.97 3.66
CA MET A 243 13.62 3.94 2.27
C MET A 243 14.17 5.13 1.48
N MET A 244 14.03 6.35 2.00
CA MET A 244 14.59 7.55 1.35
C MET A 244 16.11 7.45 1.16
N LEU A 245 16.83 6.92 2.14
CA LEU A 245 18.28 6.73 2.06
C LEU A 245 18.65 5.75 0.95
N VAL A 246 18.01 4.58 0.89
CA VAL A 246 18.23 3.58 -0.17
C VAL A 246 17.93 4.17 -1.55
N MET A 247 16.83 4.91 -1.68
CA MET A 247 16.45 5.55 -2.94
C MET A 247 17.43 6.64 -3.36
N ASN A 248 17.88 7.50 -2.44
CA ASN A 248 18.88 8.54 -2.73
C ASN A 248 20.25 7.93 -3.08
N LEU A 249 20.68 6.87 -2.40
CA LEU A 249 21.90 6.15 -2.78
C LEU A 249 21.77 5.50 -4.16
N THR A 250 20.59 4.97 -4.48
CA THR A 250 20.30 4.43 -5.82
C THR A 250 20.38 5.51 -6.88
N LEU A 251 19.81 6.69 -6.62
CA LEU A 251 19.91 7.85 -7.50
C LEU A 251 21.36 8.25 -7.74
N ILE A 252 22.17 8.36 -6.67
CA ILE A 252 23.61 8.66 -6.78
C ILE A 252 24.32 7.59 -7.61
N ALA A 253 24.06 6.31 -7.36
CA ALA A 253 24.67 5.21 -8.11
C ALA A 253 24.30 5.24 -9.60
N ILE A 254 23.04 5.53 -9.92
CA ILE A 254 22.56 5.68 -11.31
C ILE A 254 23.26 6.85 -11.99
N ILE A 255 23.30 8.03 -11.35
CA ILE A 255 23.94 9.23 -11.92
C ILE A 255 25.45 8.99 -12.11
N TRP A 256 26.13 8.39 -11.12
CA TRP A 256 27.57 8.11 -11.19
C TRP A 256 27.93 7.11 -12.29
N LEU A 257 27.17 6.01 -12.40
CA LEU A 257 27.39 5.03 -13.46
C LEU A 257 26.95 5.56 -14.83
N GLY A 258 25.95 6.43 -14.86
CA GLY A 258 25.52 7.15 -16.06
C GLY A 258 26.60 8.09 -16.57
N SER A 259 27.19 8.93 -15.71
CA SER A 259 28.21 9.91 -16.11
C SER A 259 29.45 9.25 -16.70
N ILE A 260 29.94 8.16 -16.07
CA ILE A 260 31.09 7.40 -16.58
C ILE A 260 30.83 6.86 -18.00
N ARG A 261 29.58 6.46 -18.31
CA ARG A 261 29.24 5.94 -19.64
C ARG A 261 29.15 7.01 -20.70
N VAL A 262 28.59 8.17 -20.35
CA VAL A 262 28.58 9.35 -21.21
C VAL A 262 30.03 9.74 -21.57
N ASP A 263 30.93 9.74 -20.59
CA ASP A 263 32.35 10.05 -20.79
C ASP A 263 33.08 9.05 -21.71
N HIS A 264 32.71 7.77 -21.67
CA HIS A 264 33.30 6.73 -22.53
C HIS A 264 32.71 6.67 -23.94
N GLY A 265 31.75 7.52 -24.29
CA GLY A 265 31.15 7.60 -25.63
C GLY A 265 30.38 6.35 -26.06
N ASN A 266 30.12 5.42 -25.15
CA ASN A 266 29.48 4.15 -25.45
C ASN A 266 28.02 4.20 -25.00
N THR A 267 27.13 4.20 -26.00
CA THR A 267 25.66 4.14 -25.99
C THR A 267 24.89 5.45 -25.76
N ALA A 268 24.13 5.84 -26.80
CA ALA A 268 22.81 6.47 -26.87
C ALA A 268 22.39 7.62 -25.91
N TRP A 269 23.27 8.12 -25.05
CA TRP A 269 22.97 9.08 -24.00
C TRP A 269 23.81 10.34 -24.23
N LEU A 270 23.25 11.32 -24.92
CA LEU A 270 23.91 12.60 -25.23
C LEU A 270 23.70 13.64 -24.11
N SER A 271 22.98 13.32 -23.03
CA SER A 271 22.64 14.33 -22.01
C SER A 271 22.57 13.81 -20.56
N PRO A 272 22.98 14.58 -19.53
CA PRO A 272 22.77 14.24 -18.11
C PRO A 272 21.31 13.99 -17.72
N THR A 273 20.36 14.47 -18.54
CA THR A 273 18.91 14.39 -18.36
C THR A 273 18.34 12.99 -18.61
N ASP A 274 19.10 12.11 -19.24
CA ASP A 274 18.80 10.71 -19.50
C ASP A 274 18.75 9.81 -18.26
N CYS A 275 19.42 10.26 -17.19
CA CYS A 275 19.33 9.66 -15.86
C CYS A 275 18.00 9.97 -15.17
N LEU A 276 17.29 11.03 -15.58
CA LEU A 276 16.10 11.52 -14.88
C LEU A 276 14.85 10.66 -15.09
N PRO A 277 14.53 10.11 -16.29
CA PRO A 277 13.37 9.23 -16.47
C PRO A 277 13.47 7.93 -15.68
N SER A 278 14.65 7.33 -15.60
CA SER A 278 14.91 6.11 -14.82
C SER A 278 14.93 6.39 -13.30
N ALA A 279 15.45 7.54 -12.89
CA ALA A 279 15.30 8.06 -11.53
C ALA A 279 13.85 8.43 -11.17
N MET A 280 13.09 8.98 -12.12
CA MET A 280 11.68 9.34 -11.93
C MET A 280 10.82 8.07 -11.83
N LEU A 281 11.13 7.05 -12.63
CA LEU A 281 10.58 5.70 -12.47
C LEU A 281 10.86 5.12 -11.09
N THR A 282 11.91 5.55 -10.36
CA THR A 282 12.13 5.17 -8.96
C THR A 282 11.36 6.06 -7.98
N SER A 283 11.13 7.34 -8.29
CA SER A 283 10.31 8.25 -7.46
C SER A 283 8.80 8.00 -7.55
N SER A 284 8.29 7.42 -8.64
CA SER A 284 6.88 7.06 -8.80
C SER A 284 6.45 5.81 -8.01
N TRP A 285 7.40 5.13 -7.34
CA TRP A 285 7.13 4.06 -6.37
C TRP A 285 6.85 4.56 -4.94
N LEU A 286 6.95 5.88 -4.71
CA LEU A 286 6.56 6.57 -3.47
C LEU A 286 5.19 7.22 -3.66
#